data_AF-A0A6C0CJW1-F1
#
_entry.id   AF-A0A6C0CJW1-F1
#
_cell.length_a   1.000
_cell.length_b   1.000
_cell.length_c   1.000
_cell.angle_alpha   90.00
_cell.angle_beta   90.00
_cell.angle_gamma   90.00
#
_symmetry.space_group_name_H-M   'P 1'
#
loop_
_entity.id
_entity.type
_entity.pdbx_description
1 polymer ?
#
loop_
_entity_poly.entity_id
_entity_poly.type
_entity_poly.pdbx_seq_one_letter_code
_entity_poly.pdbx_strand_id
1 'polypeptide(L)'
;MIEHPNHGSVVWKYLALEKKLWSPNFLEYAMTYATILIQPIGHVLFWVCYLGFPSLYTYFGGTHDMSFTTLAWYIASSLQVMVSAIQCWSEVIEHYHLGTTIFVWKILTHAYGVPLLDIRSGEPGHQYFKYAAGASLLQDLS
;
A
#
# COMPACT_ATOMS: atom_id res chain seq x y z
N MET A 1 -33.36 7.22 -11.33
CA MET A 1 -32.39 7.48 -10.26
C MET A 1 -31.10 6.83 -10.74
N ILE A 2 -30.19 7.62 -11.33
CA ILE A 2 -28.94 7.09 -11.85
C ILE A 2 -28.08 6.79 -10.61
N GLU A 3 -27.75 5.53 -10.40
CA GLU A 3 -26.86 5.13 -9.31
C GLU A 3 -25.50 5.79 -9.54
N HIS A 4 -25.24 6.84 -8.76
CA HIS A 4 -23.94 7.48 -8.73
C HIS A 4 -22.89 6.44 -8.30
N PRO A 5 -21.77 6.26 -9.02
CA PRO A 5 -20.65 5.57 -8.45
C PRO A 5 -20.30 6.30 -7.17
N ASN A 6 -20.12 5.53 -6.11
CA ASN A 6 -20.09 6.01 -4.75
C ASN A 6 -18.80 6.83 -4.56
N HIS A 7 -18.70 8.08 -5.04
CA HIS A 7 -17.47 8.88 -5.03
C HIS A 7 -16.93 9.07 -3.61
N GLY A 8 -17.83 9.01 -2.62
CA GLY A 8 -17.45 8.94 -1.22
C GLY A 8 -16.69 7.67 -0.85
N SER A 9 -16.96 6.52 -1.48
CA SER A 9 -16.21 5.26 -1.25
C SER A 9 -14.75 5.36 -1.67
N VAL A 10 -14.43 6.13 -2.72
CA VAL A 10 -13.05 6.41 -3.14
C VAL A 10 -12.30 7.16 -2.04
N VAL A 11 -12.92 8.23 -1.50
CA VAL A 11 -12.34 9.02 -0.42
C VAL A 11 -12.23 8.19 0.87
N TRP A 12 -13.25 7.42 1.22
CA TRP A 12 -13.20 6.53 2.40
C TRP A 12 -12.12 5.47 2.28
N LYS A 13 -11.97 4.86 1.10
CA LYS A 13 -10.93 3.86 0.86
C LYS A 13 -9.54 4.48 0.92
N TYR A 14 -9.36 5.67 0.35
CA TYR A 14 -8.13 6.44 0.46
C TYR A 14 -7.76 6.70 1.92
N LEU A 15 -8.68 7.23 2.73
CA LEU A 15 -8.44 7.52 4.15
C LEU A 15 -8.15 6.26 4.97
N ALA A 16 -8.82 5.15 4.66
CA ALA A 16 -8.56 3.86 5.32
C ALA A 16 -7.14 3.34 5.03
N LEU A 17 -6.69 3.47 3.78
CA LEU A 17 -5.32 3.11 3.39
C LEU A 17 -4.28 4.08 3.95
N GLU A 18 -4.56 5.38 3.96
CA GLU A 18 -3.70 6.41 4.56
C GLU A 18 -3.45 6.10 6.04
N LYS A 19 -4.51 5.78 6.81
CA LYS A 19 -4.38 5.38 8.21
C LYS A 19 -3.54 4.11 8.42
N LYS A 20 -3.53 3.19 7.45
CA LYS A 20 -2.77 1.95 7.52
C LYS A 20 -1.29 2.16 7.15
N LEU A 21 -1.03 2.96 6.12
CA LEU A 21 0.30 3.10 5.51
C LEU A 21 1.11 4.26 6.11
N TRP A 22 0.45 5.25 6.69
CA TRP A 22 1.09 6.44 7.24
C TRP A 22 1.09 6.41 8.77
N SER A 23 2.25 6.72 9.35
CA SER A 23 2.39 7.00 10.77
C SER A 23 3.08 8.35 10.95
N PRO A 24 2.67 9.19 11.91
CA PRO A 24 3.40 10.39 12.29
C PRO A 24 4.78 10.07 12.89
N ASN A 25 5.00 8.81 13.31
CA ASN A 25 6.27 8.35 13.80
C ASN A 25 7.13 7.84 12.64
N PHE A 26 8.26 8.51 12.39
CA PHE A 26 9.22 8.13 11.35
C PHE A 26 9.69 6.67 11.46
N LEU A 27 9.87 6.14 12.66
CA LEU A 27 10.36 4.77 12.85
C LEU A 27 9.31 3.74 12.46
N GLU A 28 8.04 3.96 12.83
CA GLU A 28 6.93 3.10 12.40
C GLU A 28 6.76 3.13 10.88
N TYR A 29 6.85 4.34 10.30
CA TYR A 29 6.81 4.52 8.86
C TYR A 29 7.96 3.76 8.16
N ALA A 30 9.20 3.94 8.63
CA ALA A 30 10.36 3.24 8.09
C ALA A 30 10.24 1.71 8.22
N MET A 31 9.70 1.20 9.34
CA MET A 31 9.48 -0.23 9.54
C MET A 31 8.43 -0.81 8.60
N THR A 32 7.35 -0.07 8.30
CA THR A 32 6.34 -0.48 7.30
C THR A 32 7.00 -0.68 5.93
N TYR A 33 7.82 0.27 5.47
CA TYR A 33 8.52 0.14 4.19
C TYR A 33 9.66 -0.89 4.21
N ALA A 34 10.35 -1.05 5.34
CA ALA A 34 11.33 -2.12 5.53
C ALA A 34 10.69 -3.51 5.43
N THR A 35 9.47 -3.68 5.95
CA THR A 35 8.71 -4.94 5.85
C THR A 35 8.29 -5.23 4.41
N ILE A 36 7.96 -4.21 3.63
CA ILE A 36 7.59 -4.35 2.21
C ILE A 36 8.79 -4.76 1.34
N LEU A 37 10.01 -4.30 1.65
CA LEU A 37 11.18 -4.44 0.77
C LEU A 37 12.31 -5.28 1.36
N ILE A 38 12.80 -4.92 2.55
CA ILE A 38 14.04 -5.50 3.12
C ILE A 38 13.82 -6.96 3.52
N GLN A 39 12.70 -7.27 4.17
CA GLN A 39 12.42 -8.64 4.61
C GLN A 39 12.31 -9.62 3.44
N PRO A 40 11.50 -9.36 2.39
CA PRO A 40 11.47 -10.22 1.20
C PRO A 40 12.85 -10.40 0.55
N ILE A 41 13.60 -9.31 0.35
CA ILE A 41 14.94 -9.39 -0.25
C ILE A 41 15.84 -10.31 0.58
N GLY A 42 15.78 -10.22 1.92
CA GLY A 42 16.53 -11.10 2.81
C GLY A 42 16.20 -12.59 2.62
N HIS A 43 14.92 -12.93 2.50
CA HIS A 43 14.49 -14.32 2.23
C HIS A 43 14.95 -14.80 0.84
N VAL A 44 14.86 -13.97 -0.20
CA VAL A 44 15.35 -14.33 -1.54
C VAL A 44 16.86 -14.56 -1.51
N LEU A 45 17.63 -13.65 -0.91
CA LEU A 45 19.08 -13.78 -0.78
C LEU A 45 19.47 -15.04 0.00
N PHE A 46 18.75 -15.35 1.08
CA PHE A 46 18.94 -16.61 1.80
C PHE A 46 18.79 -17.82 0.88
N TRP A 47 17.69 -17.91 0.12
CA TRP A 47 17.44 -19.05 -0.76
C TRP A 47 18.45 -19.17 -1.89
N VAL A 48 18.86 -18.04 -2.48
CA VAL A 48 19.91 -17.99 -3.50
C VAL A 48 21.24 -18.51 -2.94
N CYS A 49 21.64 -18.05 -1.76
CA CYS A 49 22.87 -18.51 -1.11
C CYS A 49 22.79 -19.98 -0.70
N TYR A 50 21.68 -20.41 -0.09
CA TYR A 50 21.49 -21.78 0.40
C TYR A 50 21.47 -22.81 -0.75
N LEU A 51 20.71 -22.55 -1.82
CA LEU A 51 20.54 -23.50 -2.93
C LEU A 51 21.62 -23.37 -4.01
N GLY A 52 22.05 -22.14 -4.32
CA GLY A 52 22.94 -21.86 -5.45
C GLY A 52 24.42 -21.76 -5.09
N PHE A 53 24.75 -21.39 -3.85
CA PHE A 53 26.12 -21.13 -3.42
C PHE A 53 26.44 -21.73 -2.05
N PRO A 54 26.38 -23.07 -1.91
CA PRO A 54 26.52 -23.73 -0.63
C PRO A 54 27.81 -23.37 0.11
N SER A 55 28.92 -23.18 -0.60
CA SER A 55 30.20 -22.77 -0.03
C SER A 55 30.17 -21.35 0.58
N LEU A 56 29.46 -20.40 -0.05
CA LEU A 56 29.26 -19.06 0.50
C LEU A 56 28.37 -19.11 1.74
N TYR A 57 27.31 -19.91 1.69
CA TYR A 57 26.41 -20.08 2.83
C TYR A 57 27.16 -20.59 4.07
N THR A 58 28.04 -21.59 3.92
CA THR A 58 28.89 -22.07 5.03
C THR A 58 29.95 -21.07 5.47
N TYR A 59 30.52 -20.29 4.53
CA TYR A 59 31.53 -19.27 4.84
C TYR A 59 30.98 -18.19 5.78
N PHE A 60 29.71 -17.82 5.64
CA PHE A 60 29.02 -16.89 6.53
C PHE A 60 28.40 -17.54 7.78
N GLY A 61 28.77 -18.79 8.10
CA GLY A 61 28.36 -19.49 9.32
C GLY A 61 27.04 -20.27 9.22
N GLY A 62 26.50 -20.45 8.01
CA GLY A 62 25.34 -21.30 7.77
C GLY A 62 25.67 -22.80 7.81
N THR A 63 24.70 -23.63 8.18
CA THR A 63 24.82 -25.10 8.19
C THR A 63 23.91 -25.74 7.14
N HIS A 64 24.47 -26.57 6.25
CA HIS A 64 23.68 -27.27 5.23
C HIS A 64 22.82 -28.40 5.80
N ASP A 65 23.21 -28.96 6.94
CA ASP A 65 22.49 -30.01 7.65
C ASP A 65 21.31 -29.47 8.47
N MET A 66 20.41 -28.72 7.82
CA MET A 66 19.15 -28.33 8.46
C MET A 66 18.23 -29.54 8.57
N SER A 67 17.62 -29.73 9.75
CA SER A 67 16.56 -30.73 9.91
C SER A 67 15.41 -30.43 8.94
N PHE A 68 14.76 -31.47 8.42
CA PHE A 68 13.61 -31.33 7.51
C PHE A 68 12.53 -30.39 8.07
N THR A 69 12.26 -30.49 9.38
CA THR A 69 11.29 -29.65 10.08
C THR A 69 11.70 -28.17 10.09
N THR A 70 12.98 -27.86 10.33
CA THR A 70 13.49 -26.48 10.29
C THR A 70 13.36 -25.89 8.90
N LEU A 71 13.69 -26.66 7.87
CA LEU A 71 13.58 -26.24 6.47
C LEU A 71 12.13 -25.97 6.09
N ALA A 72 11.20 -26.84 6.47
CA ALA A 72 9.77 -26.68 6.20
C ALA A 72 9.20 -25.40 6.85
N TRP A 73 9.54 -25.13 8.11
CA TRP A 73 9.14 -23.88 8.79
C TRP A 73 9.70 -22.64 8.10
N TYR A 74 10.95 -22.68 7.66
CA TYR A 74 11.57 -21.55 6.98
C TYR A 74 10.94 -21.29 5.60
N ILE A 75 10.55 -22.33 4.86
CA ILE A 75 9.77 -22.21 3.61
C ILE A 75 8.43 -21.54 3.88
N ALA A 76 7.66 -22.04 4.85
CA ALA A 76 6.36 -21.48 5.19
C ALA A 76 6.45 -20.02 5.61
N SER A 77 7.41 -19.67 6.47
CA SER A 77 7.69 -18.30 6.87
C SER A 77 8.08 -17.41 5.69
N SER A 78 8.95 -17.90 4.81
CA SER A 78 9.35 -17.16 3.59
C SER A 78 8.16 -16.86 2.69
N LEU A 79 7.30 -17.86 2.44
CA LEU A 79 6.08 -17.68 1.64
C LEU A 79 5.12 -16.67 2.29
N GLN A 80 4.93 -16.74 3.60
CA GLN A 80 4.09 -15.79 4.33
C GLN A 80 4.62 -14.36 4.21
N VAL A 81 5.93 -14.15 4.33
CA VAL A 81 6.56 -12.84 4.17
C VAL A 81 6.37 -12.32 2.74
N MET A 82 6.57 -13.16 1.72
CA MET A 82 6.35 -12.79 0.32
C MET A 82 4.90 -12.38 0.04
N VAL A 83 3.93 -13.18 0.50
CA VAL A 83 2.51 -12.87 0.32
C VAL A 83 2.13 -11.56 1.00
N SER A 84 2.60 -11.36 2.24
CA SER A 84 2.34 -10.12 3.00
C SER A 84 2.94 -8.89 2.31
N ALA A 85 4.16 -9.02 1.76
CA ALA A 85 4.80 -7.95 1.01
C ALA A 85 4.06 -7.59 -0.28
N ILE A 86 3.60 -8.59 -1.04
CA ILE A 86 2.80 -8.36 -2.26
C ILE A 86 1.48 -7.66 -1.92
N GLN A 87 0.78 -8.12 -0.89
CA GLN A 87 -0.47 -7.49 -0.43
C GLN A 87 -0.25 -6.04 -0.02
N CYS A 88 0.76 -5.77 0.80
CA CYS A 88 1.07 -4.43 1.27
C CYS A 88 1.52 -3.52 0.11
N TRP A 89 2.27 -4.03 -0.85
CA TRP A 89 2.64 -3.29 -2.07
C TRP A 89 1.42 -2.93 -2.91
N SER A 90 0.47 -3.86 -3.07
CA SER A 90 -0.80 -3.59 -3.76
C SER A 90 -1.59 -2.46 -3.09
N GLU A 91 -1.60 -2.42 -1.76
CA GLU A 91 -2.25 -1.35 -0.99
C GLU A 91 -1.55 0.00 -1.17
N VAL A 92 -0.22 0.03 -1.24
CA VAL A 92 0.56 1.25 -1.54
C VAL A 92 0.23 1.79 -2.94
N ILE A 93 0.20 0.91 -3.94
CA ILE A 93 -0.18 1.28 -5.32
C ILE A 93 -1.60 1.84 -5.33
N GLU A 94 -2.54 1.16 -4.66
CA GLU A 94 -3.92 1.60 -4.61
C GLU A 94 -4.06 2.97 -3.92
N HIS A 95 -3.39 3.16 -2.78
CA HIS A 95 -3.37 4.46 -2.09
C HIS A 95 -2.87 5.58 -3.00
N TYR A 96 -1.79 5.35 -3.76
CA TYR A 96 -1.27 6.31 -4.72
C TYR A 96 -2.26 6.61 -5.86
N HIS A 97 -2.91 5.59 -6.40
CA HIS A 97 -3.90 5.74 -7.48
C HIS A 97 -5.14 6.52 -7.02
N LEU A 98 -5.68 6.20 -5.84
CA LEU A 98 -6.81 6.91 -5.26
C LEU A 98 -6.45 8.36 -4.92
N GLY A 99 -5.26 8.60 -4.36
CA GLY A 99 -4.77 9.95 -4.07
C GLY A 99 -4.63 10.80 -5.34
N THR A 100 -4.11 10.22 -6.42
CA THR A 100 -4.03 10.87 -7.74
C THR A 100 -5.43 11.20 -8.27
N THR A 101 -6.39 10.28 -8.11
CA THR A 101 -7.78 10.49 -8.53
C THR A 101 -8.43 11.67 -7.78
N ILE A 102 -8.28 11.73 -6.45
CA ILE A 102 -8.77 12.84 -5.63
C ILE A 102 -8.12 14.17 -6.04
N PHE A 103 -6.82 14.14 -6.36
CA PHE A 103 -6.11 15.33 -6.84
C PHE A 103 -6.64 15.82 -8.19
N VAL A 104 -6.94 14.92 -9.13
CA VAL A 104 -7.59 15.27 -10.40
C VAL A 104 -8.96 15.89 -10.15
N TRP A 105 -9.78 15.31 -9.25
CA TRP A 105 -11.07 15.88 -8.89
C TRP A 105 -10.95 17.30 -8.33
N LYS A 106 -9.95 17.54 -7.49
CA LYS A 106 -9.64 18.87 -6.98
C LYS A 106 -9.34 19.86 -8.11
N ILE A 107 -8.46 19.49 -9.05
CA ILE A 107 -8.13 20.33 -10.21
C ILE A 107 -9.39 20.68 -10.99
N LEU A 108 -10.23 19.70 -11.32
CA LEU A 108 -11.43 19.91 -12.12
C LEU A 108 -12.47 20.75 -11.41
N THR A 109 -12.69 20.49 -10.11
CA THR A 109 -13.61 21.28 -9.28
C THR A 109 -13.23 22.77 -9.32
N HIS A 110 -11.92 23.05 -9.21
CA HIS A 110 -11.41 24.43 -9.30
C HIS A 110 -11.46 25.00 -10.72
N ALA A 111 -11.08 24.23 -11.74
CA ALA A 111 -11.04 24.67 -13.14
C ALA A 111 -12.43 25.03 -13.67
N TYR A 112 -13.46 24.28 -13.26
CA TYR A 112 -14.85 24.50 -13.68
C TYR A 112 -15.65 25.37 -12.71
N GLY A 113 -15.03 25.92 -11.66
CA GLY A 113 -15.69 26.82 -10.72
C GLY A 113 -16.85 26.19 -9.95
N VAL A 114 -16.79 24.87 -9.71
CA VAL A 114 -17.88 24.13 -9.08
C VAL A 114 -17.93 24.44 -7.58
N PRO A 115 -19.11 24.75 -7.03
CA PRO A 115 -19.24 25.06 -5.61
C PRO A 115 -18.81 23.87 -4.76
N LEU A 116 -17.90 24.13 -3.82
CA LEU A 116 -17.41 23.13 -2.88
C LEU A 116 -18.51 22.71 -1.91
N LEU A 117 -18.58 21.42 -1.61
CA LEU A 117 -19.47 20.92 -0.56
C LEU A 117 -19.01 21.45 0.82
N ASP A 118 -19.97 21.84 1.67
CA ASP A 118 -19.67 22.17 3.06
C ASP A 118 -19.45 20.88 3.86
N ILE A 119 -18.26 20.72 4.44
CA ILE A 119 -17.88 19.54 5.23
C ILE A 119 -17.62 19.98 6.66
N ARG A 120 -18.49 19.55 7.58
CA ARG A 120 -18.48 19.94 9.00
C ARG A 120 -17.62 19.04 9.89
N SER A 121 -16.67 18.32 9.33
CA SER A 121 -15.78 17.44 10.11
C SER A 121 -14.51 18.16 10.54
N GLY A 122 -14.07 17.91 11.79
CA GLY A 122 -12.80 18.41 12.33
C GLY A 122 -11.57 17.64 11.86
N GLU A 123 -11.73 16.51 11.16
CA GLU A 123 -10.60 15.76 10.63
C GLU A 123 -10.14 16.35 9.28
N PRO A 124 -8.85 16.69 9.12
CA PRO A 124 -8.32 17.28 7.89
C PRO A 124 -8.57 16.40 6.65
N GLY A 125 -8.49 15.07 6.78
CA GLY A 125 -8.72 14.14 5.68
C GLY A 125 -10.14 14.17 5.11
N HIS A 126 -11.15 14.48 5.92
CA HIS A 126 -12.53 14.60 5.43
C HIS A 126 -12.74 15.79 4.50
N GLN A 127 -11.79 16.74 4.44
CA GLN A 127 -11.86 17.86 3.50
C GLN A 127 -11.75 17.40 2.04
N TYR A 128 -11.24 16.19 1.76
CA TYR A 128 -11.21 15.63 0.41
C TYR A 128 -12.60 15.37 -0.19
N PHE A 129 -13.63 15.17 0.64
CA PHE A 129 -15.02 15.02 0.18
C PHE A 129 -15.56 16.25 -0.54
N LYS A 130 -14.97 17.43 -0.31
CA LYS A 130 -15.34 18.67 -1.00
C LYS A 130 -15.15 18.59 -2.52
N TYR A 131 -14.20 17.78 -2.95
CA TYR A 131 -13.84 17.61 -4.36
C TYR A 131 -14.62 16.50 -5.05
N ALA A 132 -15.45 15.73 -4.32
CA ALA A 132 -16.26 14.66 -4.91
C ALA A 132 -17.24 15.19 -5.99
N ALA A 133 -17.65 16.46 -5.92
CA ALA A 133 -18.45 17.10 -6.96
C ALA A 133 -17.72 17.21 -8.31
N GLY A 134 -16.39 17.41 -8.31
CA GLY A 134 -15.58 17.36 -9.54
C GLY A 134 -15.51 15.97 -10.18
N ALA A 135 -15.80 14.91 -9.41
CA ALA A 135 -15.88 13.54 -9.91
C ALA A 135 -17.16 13.33 -10.74
N SER A 136 -18.28 13.91 -10.33
CA SER A 136 -19.55 13.83 -11.05
C SER A 136 -19.47 14.50 -12.43
N LEU A 137 -18.72 15.60 -12.54
CA LEU A 137 -18.49 16.31 -13.82
C LEU A 137 -17.72 15.47 -14.86
N LEU A 138 -16.86 14.56 -14.42
CA LEU A 138 -16.14 13.65 -15.32
C LEU A 138 -17.06 12.61 -15.96
N GLN A 139 -18.18 12.29 -15.33
CA GLN A 139 -19.14 11.32 -15.85
C GLN A 139 -20.04 11.91 -16.93
N ASP A 140 -20.33 13.20 -16.85
CA ASP A 140 -21.12 13.90 -17.88
C ASP A 140 -20.32 14.18 -19.17
N LEU A 141 -18.99 13.95 -19.14
CA LEU A 141 -18.08 14.11 -20.28
C LEU A 141 -17.78 12.78 -21.01
N SER A 142 -18.21 11.64 -20.48
CA SER A 142 -18.03 10.29 -21.06
C SER A 142 -19.32 9.78 -21.70
#